data_AF-A0AAD5QPG5-F1
#
_entry.id   AF-A0AAD5QPG5-F1
#
_cell.length_a   1.000
_cell.length_b   1.000
_cell.length_c   1.000
_cell.angle_alpha   90.00
_cell.angle_beta   90.00
_cell.angle_gamma   90.00
#
_symmetry.space_group_name_H-M   'P 1'
#
loop_
_entity.id
_entity.type
_entity.pdbx_description
1 polymer ?
#
loop_
_entity_poly.entity_id
_entity_poly.type
_entity_poly.pdbx_seq_one_letter_code
_entity_poly.pdbx_strand_id
1 'polypeptide(L)'
;MNKCADIDECRGYTAVCDRNAWCTNTIGSYQCECMAAYRGDGSHCTFVGLGRSSLDCRDCSPNATCENGICQCKPGFEGDGFNCTDVNECFRMPYACDKNAECLNREGSYICSCLPGYAGNGYNCTKTKIANNFGTTDAMEDHVISSLIWKHVSKCVRLQTFWLELAIGSNGTILIILR
;
A
#
# COMPACT_ATOMS: atom_id res chain seq x y z
N MET A 1 -14.86 48.86 -46.60
CA MET A 1 -14.30 47.76 -45.78
C MET A 1 -15.24 47.55 -44.59
N ASN A 2 -16.17 46.61 -44.68
CA ASN A 2 -16.90 46.18 -43.48
C ASN A 2 -15.97 45.26 -42.70
N LYS A 3 -15.24 45.83 -41.74
CA LYS A 3 -14.59 45.01 -40.72
C LYS A 3 -15.71 44.47 -39.84
N CYS A 4 -16.04 43.19 -40.01
CA CYS A 4 -16.87 42.50 -39.04
C CYS A 4 -16.07 42.48 -37.74
N ALA A 5 -16.54 43.21 -36.72
CA ALA A 5 -15.99 43.13 -35.39
C ALA A 5 -16.64 41.93 -34.70
N ASP A 6 -15.80 41.10 -34.08
CA ASP A 6 -16.27 40.00 -33.24
C ASP A 6 -17.07 40.55 -32.05
N ILE A 7 -18.18 39.89 -31.73
CA ILE A 7 -19.01 40.25 -30.58
C ILE A 7 -18.58 39.34 -29.44
N ASP A 8 -18.15 39.91 -28.31
CA ASP A 8 -17.81 39.12 -27.14
C ASP A 8 -19.09 38.71 -26.39
N GLU A 9 -19.61 37.51 -26.68
CA GLU A 9 -20.86 37.03 -26.06
C GLU A 9 -20.72 36.78 -24.55
N CYS A 10 -19.50 36.54 -24.06
CA CYS A 10 -19.21 36.35 -22.64
C CYS A 10 -19.33 37.67 -21.86
N ARG A 11 -18.97 38.81 -22.47
CA ARG A 11 -19.15 40.16 -21.88
C ARG A 11 -20.54 40.74 -22.11
N GLY A 12 -21.18 40.34 -23.21
CA GLY A 12 -22.53 40.78 -23.58
C GLY A 12 -23.65 40.10 -22.79
N TYR A 13 -23.34 39.13 -21.93
CA TYR A 13 -24.29 38.27 -21.21
C TYR A 13 -25.27 37.51 -22.13
N THR A 14 -24.90 37.32 -23.40
CA THR A 14 -25.67 36.53 -24.38
C THR A 14 -25.21 35.07 -24.44
N ALA A 15 -24.04 34.76 -23.89
CA ALA A 15 -23.58 33.40 -23.74
C ALA A 15 -24.46 32.61 -22.74
N VAL A 16 -24.91 31.42 -23.15
CA VAL A 16 -25.71 30.52 -22.31
C VAL A 16 -24.81 29.39 -21.79
N CYS A 17 -24.09 29.66 -20.71
CA CYS A 17 -23.30 28.65 -19.99
C CYS A 17 -24.00 28.23 -18.69
N ASP A 18 -23.70 27.03 -18.20
CA ASP A 18 -24.08 26.62 -16.85
C ASP A 18 -23.45 27.57 -15.81
N ARG A 19 -24.12 27.77 -14.67
CA ARG A 19 -23.59 28.55 -13.53
C ARG A 19 -22.23 28.05 -13.03
N ASN A 20 -21.91 26.79 -13.28
CA ASN A 20 -20.65 26.14 -12.91
C ASN A 20 -19.72 25.94 -14.12
N ALA A 21 -19.77 26.82 -15.12
CA ALA A 21 -18.87 26.84 -16.28
C ALA A 21 -18.20 28.22 -16.48
N TRP A 22 -17.01 28.21 -17.08
CA TRP A 22 -16.32 29.40 -17.61
C TRP A 22 -16.66 29.62 -19.08
N CYS A 23 -16.91 30.87 -19.45
CA CYS A 23 -17.13 31.28 -20.84
C CYS A 23 -15.84 31.80 -21.46
N THR A 24 -15.50 31.30 -22.64
CA THR A 24 -14.38 31.79 -23.46
C THR A 24 -14.91 32.29 -24.79
N ASN A 25 -14.67 33.56 -25.10
CA ASN A 25 -15.04 34.14 -26.38
C ASN A 25 -14.13 33.63 -27.49
N THR A 26 -14.71 33.34 -28.66
CA THR A 26 -13.99 32.88 -29.85
C THR A 26 -14.42 33.71 -31.06
N ILE A 27 -13.63 33.73 -32.14
CA ILE A 27 -14.04 34.51 -33.31
C ILE A 27 -15.30 33.89 -33.94
N GLY A 28 -16.41 34.63 -33.89
CA GLY A 28 -17.71 34.22 -34.44
C GLY A 28 -18.53 33.29 -33.55
N SER A 29 -18.13 33.03 -32.29
CA SER A 29 -18.88 32.22 -31.33
C SER A 29 -18.30 32.33 -29.91
N TYR A 30 -18.83 31.58 -28.95
CA TYR A 30 -18.20 31.35 -27.66
C TYR A 30 -18.17 29.86 -27.32
N GLN A 31 -17.39 29.49 -26.30
CA GLN A 31 -17.31 28.14 -25.73
C GLN A 31 -17.52 28.20 -24.22
N CYS A 32 -18.24 27.22 -23.68
CA CYS A 32 -18.42 27.04 -22.24
C CYS A 32 -17.63 25.81 -21.79
N GLU A 33 -16.87 25.93 -20.70
CA GLU A 33 -16.13 24.81 -20.11
C GLU A 33 -16.49 24.68 -18.63
N CYS A 34 -16.92 23.49 -18.18
CA CYS A 34 -17.26 23.30 -16.77
C CYS A 34 -16.06 23.61 -15.86
N MET A 35 -16.33 24.32 -14.76
CA MET A 35 -15.33 24.63 -13.73
C MET A 35 -14.76 23.36 -13.11
N ALA A 36 -13.61 23.50 -12.44
CA ALA A 36 -13.04 22.42 -11.63
C ALA A 36 -14.13 21.83 -10.69
N ALA A 37 -14.15 20.50 -10.55
CA ALA A 37 -15.19 19.75 -9.85
C ALA A 37 -16.52 19.56 -10.57
N TYR A 38 -16.67 19.98 -11.83
CA TYR A 38 -17.89 19.80 -12.61
C TYR A 38 -17.63 19.13 -13.97
N ARG A 39 -18.64 18.45 -14.50
CA ARG A 39 -18.60 17.80 -15.82
C ARG A 39 -19.90 17.98 -16.59
N GLY A 40 -19.79 18.02 -17.91
CA GLY A 40 -20.90 18.18 -18.83
C GLY A 40 -20.46 18.90 -20.10
N ASP A 41 -21.42 19.46 -20.84
CA ASP A 41 -21.20 20.12 -22.13
C ASP A 41 -20.92 21.63 -22.02
N GLY A 42 -20.79 22.15 -20.79
CA GLY A 42 -20.60 23.57 -20.51
C GLY A 42 -21.92 24.38 -20.40
N SER A 43 -23.02 23.87 -20.96
CA SER A 43 -24.37 24.42 -20.78
C SER A 43 -25.14 23.74 -19.64
N HIS A 44 -24.78 22.48 -19.34
CA HIS A 44 -25.22 21.72 -18.20
C HIS A 44 -24.01 21.08 -17.52
N CYS A 45 -23.69 21.52 -16.30
CA CYS A 45 -22.53 21.05 -15.54
C CYS A 45 -22.98 20.43 -14.21
N THR A 46 -22.74 19.14 -14.02
CA THR A 46 -23.05 18.42 -12.77
C THR A 46 -21.84 18.35 -11.87
N PHE A 47 -22.03 18.56 -10.57
CA PHE A 47 -20.97 18.44 -9.57
C PHE A 47 -20.43 17.00 -9.51
N VAL A 48 -19.11 16.85 -9.62
CA VAL A 48 -18.39 15.58 -9.53
C VAL A 48 -17.38 15.53 -8.36
N GLY A 49 -16.97 16.67 -7.78
CA GLY A 49 -16.15 16.69 -6.54
C GLY A 49 -14.92 17.61 -6.59
N LEU A 50 -14.58 18.26 -5.47
CA LEU A 50 -13.56 19.35 -5.33
C LEU A 50 -12.08 18.91 -5.47
N GLY A 51 -11.86 17.81 -6.16
CA GLY A 51 -10.58 17.16 -6.35
C GLY A 51 -10.81 15.66 -6.41
N ARG A 52 -10.35 15.05 -7.50
CA ARG A 52 -10.15 13.60 -7.61
C ARG A 52 -11.42 12.73 -7.63
N SER A 53 -12.36 13.04 -8.51
CA SER A 53 -13.21 11.99 -9.08
C SER A 53 -12.78 11.84 -10.53
N SER A 54 -11.68 11.11 -10.69
CA SER A 54 -11.15 10.78 -11.98
C SER A 54 -12.13 9.79 -12.61
N LEU A 55 -12.80 10.19 -13.71
CA LEU A 55 -13.32 9.19 -14.66
C LEU A 55 -12.19 8.24 -15.15
N ASP A 56 -10.95 8.58 -14.80
CA ASP A 56 -9.71 7.93 -15.12
C ASP A 56 -9.08 7.25 -13.89
N CYS A 57 -9.13 5.92 -13.84
CA CYS A 57 -8.56 5.14 -12.74
C CYS A 57 -7.03 5.26 -12.59
N ARG A 58 -6.34 5.96 -13.50
CA ARG A 58 -4.87 6.14 -13.46
C ARG A 58 -4.38 6.90 -12.23
N ASP A 59 -5.22 7.71 -11.62
CA ASP A 59 -4.84 8.53 -10.46
C ASP A 59 -5.04 7.81 -9.12
N CYS A 60 -5.70 6.65 -9.09
CA CYS A 60 -5.93 5.92 -7.85
C CYS A 60 -4.62 5.46 -7.20
N SER A 61 -4.63 5.30 -5.88
CA SER A 61 -3.51 4.66 -5.17
C SER A 61 -3.24 3.26 -5.74
N PRO A 62 -1.98 2.78 -5.79
CA PRO A 62 -1.69 1.39 -6.14
C PRO A 62 -2.38 0.39 -5.18
N ASN A 63 -2.70 0.83 -3.96
CA ASN A 63 -3.42 0.06 -2.94
C ASN A 63 -4.93 0.35 -2.92
N ALA A 64 -5.51 0.85 -4.03
CA ALA A 64 -6.93 1.03 -4.23
C ALA A 64 -7.50 0.19 -5.38
N THR A 65 -8.79 -0.10 -5.32
CA THR A 65 -9.61 -0.55 -6.45
C THR A 65 -10.30 0.66 -7.08
N CYS A 66 -10.61 0.56 -8.38
CA CYS A 66 -11.36 1.60 -9.09
C CYS A 66 -12.63 1.01 -9.67
N GLU A 67 -13.78 1.59 -9.31
CA GLU A 67 -15.08 1.24 -9.89
C GLU A 67 -15.79 2.52 -10.35
N ASN A 68 -16.07 2.63 -11.64
CA ASN A 68 -16.73 3.80 -12.25
C ASN A 68 -16.08 5.15 -11.90
N GLY A 69 -14.74 5.18 -11.80
CA GLY A 69 -13.98 6.39 -11.44
C GLY A 69 -13.97 6.72 -9.94
N ILE A 70 -14.45 5.80 -9.10
CA ILE A 70 -14.36 5.89 -7.65
C ILE A 70 -13.21 5.01 -7.18
N CYS A 71 -12.19 5.63 -6.59
CA CYS A 71 -11.09 4.91 -5.95
C CYS A 71 -11.48 4.52 -4.52
N GLN A 72 -11.34 3.24 -4.16
CA GLN A 72 -11.57 2.75 -2.80
C GLN A 72 -10.34 1.97 -2.34
N CYS A 73 -9.85 2.23 -1.13
CA CYS A 73 -8.71 1.47 -0.61
C CYS A 73 -9.03 -0.03 -0.55
N LYS A 74 -8.06 -0.86 -0.94
CA LYS A 74 -8.15 -2.32 -0.85
C LYS A 74 -8.31 -2.74 0.63
N PRO A 75 -8.87 -3.93 0.90
CA PRO A 75 -8.90 -4.47 2.26
C PRO A 75 -7.51 -4.46 2.92
N GLY A 76 -7.44 -4.07 4.20
CA GLY A 76 -6.18 -3.90 4.93
C GLY A 76 -5.54 -2.52 4.78
N PHE A 77 -6.12 -1.62 3.97
CA PHE A 77 -5.64 -0.25 3.81
C PHE A 77 -6.72 0.77 4.18
N GLU A 78 -6.29 1.97 4.57
CA GLU A 78 -7.19 3.10 4.86
C GLU A 78 -6.72 4.39 4.20
N GLY A 79 -7.66 5.31 3.96
CA GLY A 79 -7.39 6.59 3.31
C GLY A 79 -8.54 7.05 2.42
N ASP A 80 -8.21 7.90 1.45
CA ASP A 80 -9.18 8.56 0.54
C ASP A 80 -9.32 7.87 -0.83
N GLY A 81 -8.68 6.72 -1.04
CA GLY A 81 -8.64 6.00 -2.32
C GLY A 81 -7.50 6.44 -3.26
N PHE A 82 -6.96 7.64 -3.08
CA PHE A 82 -5.82 8.16 -3.84
C PHE A 82 -4.51 8.06 -3.04
N ASN A 83 -4.62 8.12 -1.73
CA ASN A 83 -3.58 7.80 -0.78
C ASN A 83 -4.13 6.76 0.19
N CYS A 84 -3.72 5.51 -0.01
CA CYS A 84 -4.09 4.38 0.83
C CYS A 84 -2.85 3.89 1.58
N THR A 85 -2.92 3.91 2.90
CA THR A 85 -1.85 3.46 3.78
C THR A 85 -2.25 2.17 4.47
N ASP A 86 -1.27 1.32 4.71
CA ASP A 86 -1.45 0.06 5.43
C ASP A 86 -2.05 0.30 6.83
N VAL A 87 -3.07 -0.49 7.17
CA VAL A 87 -3.67 -0.48 8.50
C VAL A 87 -2.90 -1.44 9.37
N ASN A 88 -2.28 -0.94 10.44
CA ASN A 88 -1.65 -1.84 11.40
C ASN A 88 -2.70 -2.48 12.32
N GLU A 89 -3.17 -3.69 11.99
CA GLU A 89 -4.20 -4.36 12.77
C GLU A 89 -3.69 -4.78 14.16
N CYS A 90 -2.40 -5.06 14.32
CA CYS A 90 -1.82 -5.39 15.63
C CYS A 90 -1.94 -4.23 16.62
N PHE A 91 -1.89 -2.99 16.14
CA PHE A 91 -2.09 -1.79 16.97
C PHE A 91 -3.57 -1.43 17.10
N ARG A 92 -4.32 -1.53 16.01
CA ARG A 92 -5.71 -1.07 15.93
C ARG A 92 -6.71 -2.05 16.54
N MET A 93 -6.39 -3.34 16.56
CA MET A 93 -7.25 -4.42 17.04
C MET A 93 -6.55 -5.21 18.16
N PRO A 94 -6.80 -4.89 19.44
CA PRO A 94 -6.13 -5.54 20.58
C PRO A 94 -6.34 -7.06 20.69
N TYR A 95 -7.32 -7.60 19.97
CA TYR A 95 -7.70 -9.01 19.98
C TYR A 95 -7.61 -9.65 18.58
N ALA A 96 -6.75 -9.10 17.72
CA ALA A 96 -6.52 -9.65 16.38
C ALA A 96 -5.98 -11.09 16.42
N CYS A 97 -5.15 -11.41 17.42
CA CYS A 97 -4.55 -12.73 17.65
C CYS A 97 -5.02 -13.35 18.98
N ASP A 98 -4.73 -14.65 19.16
CA ASP A 98 -4.87 -15.29 20.47
C ASP A 98 -4.02 -14.56 21.52
N LYS A 99 -4.49 -14.51 22.77
CA LYS A 99 -3.74 -13.90 23.88
C LYS A 99 -2.35 -14.55 24.11
N ASN A 100 -2.15 -15.77 23.65
CA ASN A 100 -0.88 -16.50 23.68
C ASN A 100 -0.19 -16.54 22.31
N ALA A 101 -0.45 -15.56 21.46
CA ALA A 101 0.22 -15.36 20.17
C ALA A 101 0.84 -13.97 20.08
N GLU A 102 1.91 -13.87 19.30
CA GLU A 102 2.49 -12.63 18.84
C GLU A 102 1.81 -12.20 17.54
N CYS A 103 1.52 -10.90 17.42
CA CYS A 103 0.98 -10.28 16.21
C CYS A 103 2.09 -9.56 15.45
N LEU A 104 2.21 -9.84 14.15
CA LEU A 104 3.14 -9.17 13.24
C LEU A 104 2.36 -8.51 12.10
N ASN A 105 2.45 -7.19 12.02
CA ASN A 105 1.85 -6.41 10.93
C ASN A 105 2.55 -6.71 9.59
N ARG A 106 1.79 -6.77 8.50
CA ARG A 106 2.29 -6.91 7.13
C ARG A 106 1.51 -5.98 6.20
N GLU A 107 2.09 -5.62 5.07
CA GLU A 107 1.36 -4.78 4.13
C GLU A 107 0.06 -5.46 3.64
N GLY A 108 -1.07 -4.82 3.91
CA GLY A 108 -2.44 -5.27 3.62
C GLY A 108 -3.01 -6.31 4.57
N SER A 109 -2.29 -6.74 5.63
CA SER A 109 -2.75 -7.77 6.56
C SER A 109 -1.87 -7.93 7.81
N TYR A 110 -2.06 -9.01 8.56
CA TYR A 110 -1.23 -9.34 9.71
C TYR A 110 -1.11 -10.87 9.87
N ILE A 111 -0.07 -11.30 10.59
CA ILE A 111 0.15 -12.71 10.92
C ILE A 111 0.19 -12.88 12.43
N CYS A 112 -0.50 -13.90 12.91
CA CYS A 112 -0.44 -14.35 14.30
C CYS A 112 0.42 -15.62 14.40
N SER A 113 1.34 -15.64 15.36
CA SER A 113 2.18 -16.81 15.64
C SER A 113 2.10 -17.15 17.12
N CYS A 114 1.78 -18.41 17.47
CA CYS A 114 1.71 -18.80 18.87
C CYS A 114 3.05 -18.60 19.58
N LEU A 115 3.01 -18.11 20.82
CA LEU A 115 4.18 -17.93 21.66
C LEU A 115 4.83 -19.28 22.02
N PRO A 116 6.13 -19.30 22.37
CA PRO A 116 6.81 -20.52 22.80
C PRO A 116 6.06 -21.28 23.91
N GLY A 117 5.93 -22.60 23.78
CA GLY A 117 5.13 -23.44 24.68
C GLY A 117 3.63 -23.48 24.35
N TYR A 118 3.20 -22.85 23.26
CA TYR A 118 1.87 -22.97 22.68
C TYR A 118 1.93 -23.44 21.23
N ALA A 119 0.87 -24.11 20.77
CA ALA A 119 0.73 -24.55 19.38
C ALA A 119 -0.69 -24.28 18.87
N GLY A 120 -0.79 -24.02 17.57
CA GLY A 120 -2.03 -23.66 16.90
C GLY A 120 -1.79 -22.79 15.66
N ASN A 121 -2.81 -22.06 15.23
CA ASN A 121 -2.77 -21.21 14.03
C ASN A 121 -2.53 -19.72 14.35
N GLY A 122 -2.13 -19.39 15.58
CA GLY A 122 -1.95 -18.00 16.04
C GLY A 122 -3.25 -17.30 16.46
N TYR A 123 -4.38 -17.69 15.91
CA TYR A 123 -5.71 -17.19 16.31
C TYR A 123 -6.35 -18.04 17.42
N ASN A 124 -5.91 -19.29 17.55
CA ASN A 124 -6.23 -20.19 18.63
C ASN A 124 -4.94 -20.93 19.03
N CYS A 125 -4.46 -20.67 20.24
CA CYS A 125 -3.21 -21.25 20.75
C CYS A 125 -3.48 -22.07 22.01
N THR A 126 -3.04 -23.33 21.98
CA THR A 126 -3.20 -24.26 23.10
C THR A 126 -1.84 -24.61 23.70
N LYS A 127 -1.77 -24.67 25.03
CA LYS A 127 -0.53 -25.00 25.74
C LYS A 127 -0.07 -26.40 25.35
N THR A 128 1.16 -26.53 24.88
CA THR A 128 1.72 -27.84 24.56
C THR A 128 2.10 -28.57 25.85
N LYS A 129 1.77 -29.86 25.92
CA LYS A 129 2.12 -30.74 27.07
C LYS A 129 3.59 -31.18 27.06
N ILE A 130 4.39 -30.67 26.12
CA ILE A 130 5.82 -30.91 26.13
C ILE A 130 6.39 -30.01 27.23
N ALA A 131 6.45 -30.55 28.45
CA ALA A 131 7.40 -30.07 29.42
C ALA A 131 8.77 -30.18 28.76
N ASN A 132 9.42 -29.04 28.56
CA ASN A 132 10.80 -29.00 28.12
C ASN A 132 11.64 -29.76 29.16
N ASN A 133 11.91 -31.05 28.91
CA ASN A 133 13.22 -31.62 29.23
C ASN A 133 14.22 -31.22 28.14
N PHE A 134 14.13 -29.98 27.70
CA PHE A 134 15.11 -29.34 26.86
C PHE A 134 15.65 -28.19 27.70
N GLY A 135 16.74 -28.50 28.39
CA GLY A 135 17.60 -27.48 28.96
C GLY A 135 17.93 -26.46 27.88
N THR A 136 18.15 -25.23 28.33
CA THR A 136 18.71 -24.13 27.57
C THR A 136 19.82 -24.59 26.63
N THR A 137 19.51 -24.76 25.34
CA THR A 137 20.32 -24.55 24.13
C THR A 137 19.62 -25.34 23.02
N ASP A 138 18.89 -24.67 22.15
CA ASP A 138 19.10 -24.79 20.70
C ASP A 138 18.16 -23.81 19.99
N ALA A 139 18.78 -23.02 19.12
CA ALA A 139 18.11 -22.11 18.22
C ALA A 139 17.15 -22.88 17.32
N MET A 140 16.08 -22.17 16.95
CA MET A 140 15.21 -22.50 15.84
C MET A 140 16.06 -22.69 14.58
N GLU A 141 16.38 -23.93 14.21
CA GLU A 141 16.82 -24.24 12.85
C GLU A 141 15.58 -24.47 11.99
N ASP A 142 15.47 -23.61 10.99
CA ASP A 142 14.56 -23.69 9.85
C ASP A 142 14.58 -25.09 9.22
N HIS A 143 13.45 -25.79 9.29
CA HIS A 143 13.20 -26.95 8.44
C HIS A 143 11.81 -26.91 7.83
N VAL A 144 11.66 -26.03 6.85
CA VAL A 144 10.88 -26.34 5.64
C VAL A 144 11.84 -27.02 4.66
N ILE A 145 11.62 -28.30 4.37
CA ILE A 145 12.45 -29.06 3.43
C ILE A 145 12.10 -28.63 2.00
N SER A 146 13.08 -28.13 1.23
CA SER A 146 13.28 -28.56 -0.16
C SER A 146 14.65 -28.14 -0.73
N SER A 147 15.53 -29.15 -0.83
CA SER A 147 16.68 -29.30 -1.74
C SER A 147 17.95 -28.46 -1.54
N LEU A 148 19.08 -29.19 -1.44
CA LEU A 148 20.49 -28.81 -1.66
C LEU A 148 21.34 -28.35 -0.43
N ILE A 149 21.87 -29.37 0.27
CA ILE A 149 23.23 -29.50 0.87
C ILE A 149 23.94 -28.20 1.30
N TRP A 150 23.98 -27.84 2.60
CA TRP A 150 25.14 -27.25 3.33
C TRP A 150 24.90 -27.41 4.85
N LYS A 151 25.87 -27.93 5.61
CA LYS A 151 25.84 -27.94 7.09
C LYS A 151 26.53 -26.68 7.60
N HIS A 152 25.78 -25.74 8.17
CA HIS A 152 26.35 -24.54 8.81
C HIS A 152 26.75 -24.86 10.26
N VAL A 153 28.02 -24.61 10.61
CA VAL A 153 28.48 -24.54 12.00
C VAL A 153 28.94 -23.11 12.23
N SER A 154 28.06 -22.27 12.76
CA SER A 154 28.36 -20.85 13.01
C SER A 154 28.91 -20.66 14.43
N LYS A 155 30.23 -20.47 14.57
CA LYS A 155 30.82 -19.88 15.77
C LYS A 155 31.07 -18.39 15.53
N CYS A 156 30.32 -17.51 16.20
CA CYS A 156 30.50 -16.07 16.13
C CYS A 156 31.60 -15.61 17.11
N VAL A 157 32.59 -14.86 16.63
CA VAL A 157 33.51 -14.07 17.47
C VAL A 157 33.35 -12.60 17.08
N ARG A 158 33.00 -11.76 18.05
CA ARG A 158 32.73 -10.32 17.86
C ARG A 158 34.01 -9.51 18.02
N LEU A 159 34.48 -8.87 16.95
CA LEU A 159 35.44 -7.78 16.97
C LEU A 159 34.91 -6.62 16.11
N GLN A 160 35.22 -5.39 16.51
CA GLN A 160 34.49 -4.17 16.17
C GLN A 160 34.27 -3.92 14.66
N THR A 161 33.01 -3.62 14.35
CA THR A 161 32.45 -2.93 13.15
C THR A 161 32.39 -3.60 11.78
N PHE A 162 32.81 -4.86 11.58
CA PHE A 162 32.46 -5.63 10.36
C PHE A 162 32.21 -7.11 10.68
N TRP A 163 31.26 -7.75 9.98
CA TRP A 163 30.97 -9.17 10.13
C TRP A 163 31.90 -9.97 9.21
N LEU A 164 32.87 -10.72 9.78
CA LEU A 164 33.60 -11.72 9.01
C LEU A 164 32.87 -13.06 9.11
N GLU A 165 32.34 -13.54 7.99
CA GLU A 165 31.92 -14.93 7.86
C GLU A 165 33.11 -15.76 7.33
N LEU A 166 33.53 -16.75 8.12
CA LEU A 166 34.52 -17.75 7.74
C LEU A 166 33.79 -19.02 7.31
N ALA A 167 33.80 -19.32 6.01
CA ALA A 167 33.33 -20.59 5.50
C ALA A 167 34.53 -21.52 5.28
N ILE A 168 34.49 -22.71 5.90
CA ILE A 168 35.50 -23.75 5.71
C ILE A 168 34.92 -24.83 4.80
N GLY A 169 35.49 -24.98 3.61
CA GLY A 169 35.14 -26.06 2.70
C GLY A 169 35.68 -27.40 3.18
N SER A 170 35.05 -28.51 2.75
CA SER A 170 35.44 -29.88 3.11
C SER A 170 36.87 -30.28 2.72
N ASN A 171 37.54 -29.48 1.88
CA ASN A 171 38.95 -29.65 1.47
C ASN A 171 39.92 -28.73 2.22
N GLY A 172 39.49 -28.07 3.31
CA GLY A 172 40.31 -27.16 4.11
C GLY A 172 40.51 -25.76 3.52
N THR A 173 39.77 -25.41 2.47
CA THR A 173 39.82 -24.08 1.85
C THR A 173 38.98 -23.10 2.68
N ILE A 174 39.54 -21.94 3.00
CA ILE A 174 38.87 -20.88 3.77
C ILE A 174 38.43 -19.78 2.80
N LEU A 175 37.13 -19.49 2.76
CA LEU A 175 36.58 -18.36 2.04
C LEU A 175 36.17 -17.29 3.05
N ILE A 176 36.72 -16.09 2.89
CA ILE A 176 36.40 -14.92 3.71
C ILE A 176 35.42 -14.06 2.92
N ILE A 177 34.19 -13.95 3.41
CA ILE A 177 33.18 -13.05 2.83
C ILE A 177 33.18 -11.78 3.67
N LEU A 178 33.54 -10.66 3.05
CA LEU A 178 33.50 -9.33 3.66
C LEU A 178 32.13 -8.69 3.35
N ARG A 179 31.36 -8.36 4.39
CA ARG A 179 30.17 -7.51 4.30
C ARG A 179 30.31 -6.29 5.18
#